data_AF-A0A1J5F1Q9-F1
#
_entry.id   AF-A0A1J5F1Q9-F1
#
_cell.length_a   1.000
_cell.length_b   1.000
_cell.length_c   1.000
_cell.angle_alpha   90.00
_cell.angle_beta   90.00
_cell.angle_gamma   90.00
#
_symmetry.space_group_name_H-M   'P 1'
#
loop_
_entity.id
_entity.type
_entity.pdbx_description
1 polymer ?
#
loop_
_entity_poly.entity_id
_entity_poly.type
_entity_poly.pdbx_seq_one_letter_code
_entity_poly.pdbx_strand_id
1 'polypeptide(L)'
;ALVGILVFLYVFFFRGSVIAPPTYQEAACTWEGSPENCLEQNADWKHGISYFRDQLKLPQTTYLDTLEALRSLLWTKEGWALNFAGEGASSVHPEAIFPLRILKRDSSGCLGLAWLAMMVAESEHFGLEVILLPSHVVLRYHGVYMEPNLNGYSYTENEYKKKYAKGPWTGFEWKPLTRKQILGLVAFNLGNETLRQHPRMALKWYDIAKSYFPEYPGISINREIARDALN
;
A
#
# COMPACT_ATOMS: atom_id res chain seq x y z
N ALA A 1 -6.59 -35.56 -12.23
CA ALA A 1 -7.04 -34.16 -12.23
C ALA A 1 -7.80 -33.90 -10.94
N LEU A 2 -7.11 -33.49 -9.88
CA LEU A 2 -7.70 -33.18 -8.56
C LEU A 2 -6.69 -32.37 -7.75
N VAL A 3 -6.26 -31.24 -8.31
CA VAL A 3 -5.47 -30.21 -7.62
C VAL A 3 -6.08 -28.89 -8.06
N GLY A 4 -7.09 -28.40 -7.34
CA GLY A 4 -7.78 -27.19 -7.79
C GLY A 4 -8.79 -26.56 -6.83
N ILE A 5 -9.03 -27.12 -5.64
CA ILE A 5 -10.11 -26.63 -4.75
C ILE A 5 -9.65 -26.58 -3.28
N LEU A 6 -8.46 -26.04 -3.01
CA LEU A 6 -8.01 -25.81 -1.63
C LEU A 6 -7.55 -24.38 -1.31
N VAL A 7 -7.49 -23.48 -2.31
CA VAL A 7 -6.98 -22.11 -2.11
C VAL A 7 -8.06 -21.13 -1.62
N PHE A 8 -9.35 -21.49 -1.64
CA PHE A 8 -10.45 -20.53 -1.43
C PHE A 8 -11.17 -20.57 -0.08
N LEU A 9 -10.76 -21.43 0.86
CA LEU A 9 -11.52 -21.67 2.10
C LEU A 9 -11.05 -20.90 3.35
N TYR A 10 -9.95 -20.14 3.29
CA TYR A 10 -9.46 -19.42 4.47
C TYR A 10 -10.19 -18.11 4.81
N VAL A 11 -11.06 -17.61 3.93
CA VAL A 11 -11.74 -16.31 4.13
C VAL A 11 -13.11 -16.45 4.81
N PHE A 12 -13.65 -17.66 5.02
CA PHE A 12 -15.09 -17.84 5.26
C PHE A 12 -15.54 -18.20 6.68
N PHE A 13 -14.66 -18.32 7.68
CA PHE A 13 -15.05 -18.79 9.02
C PHE A 13 -14.62 -17.91 10.19
N PHE A 14 -14.87 -16.60 10.17
CA PHE A 14 -14.79 -15.81 11.41
C PHE A 14 -15.90 -14.75 11.52
N ARG A 15 -17.04 -15.16 12.10
CA ARG A 15 -17.96 -14.26 12.80
C ARG A 15 -17.46 -14.12 14.25
N GLY A 16 -17.16 -12.89 14.68
CA GLY A 16 -17.26 -12.50 16.09
C GLY A 16 -15.99 -12.21 16.88
N SER A 17 -14.79 -12.42 16.34
CA SER A 17 -13.55 -12.02 17.01
C SER A 17 -13.04 -10.72 16.41
N VAL A 18 -12.60 -9.76 17.23
CA VAL A 18 -11.83 -8.59 16.76
C VAL A 18 -10.48 -9.12 16.28
N ILE A 19 -10.43 -9.66 15.06
CA ILE A 19 -9.21 -10.10 14.42
C ILE A 19 -8.41 -8.82 14.17
N ALA A 20 -7.23 -8.74 14.79
CA ALA A 20 -6.29 -7.68 14.50
C ALA A 20 -6.00 -7.69 12.99
N PRO A 21 -5.93 -6.53 12.32
CA PRO A 21 -5.56 -6.52 10.91
C PRO A 21 -4.18 -7.19 10.74
N PRO A 22 -3.99 -7.98 9.67
CA PRO A 22 -2.70 -8.61 9.40
C PRO A 22 -1.61 -7.55 9.31
N THR A 23 -0.36 -7.95 9.54
CA THR A 23 0.81 -7.11 9.26
C THR A 23 0.84 -6.72 7.77
N TYR A 24 1.62 -5.69 7.41
CA TYR A 24 1.73 -5.32 5.98
C TYR A 24 2.34 -6.45 5.16
N GLN A 25 3.28 -7.17 5.76
CA GLN A 25 3.97 -8.32 5.17
C GLN A 25 3.02 -9.52 4.98
N GLU A 26 2.25 -9.88 6.02
CA GLU A 26 1.24 -10.94 5.94
C GLU A 26 0.19 -10.65 4.87
N ALA A 27 -0.30 -9.41 4.81
CA ALA A 27 -1.25 -8.99 3.78
C ALA A 27 -0.64 -9.11 2.38
N ALA A 28 0.64 -8.74 2.20
CA ALA A 28 1.31 -8.78 0.90
C ALA A 28 1.44 -10.22 0.38
N CYS A 29 1.72 -11.18 1.26
CA CYS A 29 1.77 -12.60 0.90
C CYS A 29 0.38 -13.17 0.63
N THR A 30 -0.55 -13.00 1.58
CA THR A 30 -1.82 -13.73 1.58
C THR A 30 -2.82 -13.20 0.54
N TRP A 31 -2.82 -11.90 0.24
CA TRP A 31 -3.76 -11.31 -0.73
C TRP A 31 -3.43 -11.66 -2.18
N GLU A 32 -2.19 -12.08 -2.44
CA GLU A 32 -1.76 -12.64 -3.72
C GLU A 32 -1.86 -14.17 -3.76
N GLY A 33 -2.34 -14.82 -2.69
CA GLY A 33 -2.42 -16.28 -2.60
C GLY A 33 -1.06 -16.96 -2.44
N SER A 34 -0.02 -16.24 -2.02
CA SER A 34 1.28 -16.79 -1.68
C SER A 34 1.30 -17.34 -0.23
N PRO A 35 2.22 -18.26 0.10
CA PRO A 35 2.43 -18.69 1.49
C PRO A 35 2.73 -17.52 2.42
N GLU A 36 2.35 -17.60 3.70
CA GLU A 36 2.53 -16.52 4.69
C GLU A 36 3.99 -16.04 4.81
N ASN A 37 4.96 -16.90 4.54
CA ASN A 37 6.39 -16.59 4.57
C ASN A 37 6.99 -16.26 3.19
N CYS A 38 6.18 -15.77 2.24
CA CYS A 38 6.62 -15.50 0.87
C CYS A 38 7.84 -14.56 0.79
N LEU A 39 7.98 -13.62 1.73
CA LEU A 39 9.09 -12.67 1.78
C LEU A 39 10.44 -13.32 2.13
N GLU A 40 10.45 -14.40 2.92
CA GLU A 40 11.68 -15.13 3.25
C GLU A 40 12.32 -15.75 2.00
N GLN A 41 11.48 -16.04 1.00
CA GLN A 41 11.88 -16.66 -0.25
C GLN A 41 12.12 -15.61 -1.35
N ASN A 42 11.66 -14.37 -1.17
CA ASN A 42 11.80 -13.30 -2.14
C ASN A 42 13.23 -12.70 -2.09
N ALA A 43 13.98 -12.83 -3.18
CA ALA A 43 15.37 -12.37 -3.26
C ALA A 43 15.48 -10.84 -3.24
N ASP A 44 14.61 -10.14 -3.96
CA ASP A 44 14.61 -8.67 -4.08
C ASP A 44 14.29 -8.00 -2.74
N TRP A 45 13.34 -8.56 -2.00
CA TRP A 45 13.02 -8.14 -0.63
C TRP A 45 14.22 -8.32 0.30
N LYS A 46 14.82 -9.52 0.34
CA LYS A 46 15.99 -9.78 1.20
C LYS A 46 17.18 -8.88 0.86
N HIS A 47 17.44 -8.69 -0.44
CA HIS A 47 18.49 -7.80 -0.90
C HIS A 47 18.23 -6.36 -0.46
N GLY A 48 17.03 -5.84 -0.69
CA GLY A 48 16.63 -4.49 -0.31
C GLY A 48 16.71 -4.24 1.20
N ILE A 49 16.24 -5.18 2.01
CA ILE A 49 16.34 -5.06 3.48
C ILE A 49 17.80 -5.09 3.95
N SER A 50 18.65 -5.94 3.34
CA SER A 50 20.09 -5.90 3.63
C SER A 50 20.71 -4.55 3.25
N TYR A 51 20.41 -4.05 2.05
CA TYR A 51 20.88 -2.76 1.57
C TYR A 51 20.47 -1.62 2.50
N PHE A 52 19.20 -1.56 2.91
CA PHE A 52 18.70 -0.58 3.85
C PHE A 52 19.48 -0.60 5.17
N ARG A 53 19.67 -1.79 5.75
CA ARG A 53 20.45 -1.95 6.99
C ARG A 53 21.88 -1.50 6.81
N ASP A 54 22.51 -1.79 5.67
CA ASP A 54 23.88 -1.37 5.37
C ASP A 54 24.03 0.15 5.32
N GLN A 55 23.01 0.88 4.82
CA GLN A 55 22.99 2.34 4.84
C GLN A 55 22.90 2.91 6.28
N LEU A 56 22.34 2.17 7.23
CA LEU A 56 22.18 2.62 8.62
C LEU A 56 23.38 2.37 9.54
N LYS A 57 24.39 1.60 9.10
CA LYS A 57 25.49 1.04 9.94
C LYS A 57 26.47 2.05 10.57
N LEU A 58 26.15 3.34 10.63
CA LEU A 58 26.96 4.33 11.32
C LEU A 58 26.51 4.46 12.79
N PRO A 59 27.44 4.64 13.75
CA PRO A 59 27.19 4.53 15.19
C PRO A 59 26.23 5.58 15.79
N GLN A 60 25.70 6.49 14.97
CA GLN A 60 24.73 7.53 15.36
C GLN A 60 23.70 7.76 14.24
N THR A 61 22.88 6.75 13.95
CA THR A 61 21.78 6.89 12.99
C THR A 61 20.79 7.95 13.47
N THR A 62 20.66 9.04 12.71
CA THR A 62 19.63 10.05 12.89
C THR A 62 18.37 9.69 12.09
N TYR A 63 17.25 10.37 12.38
CA TYR A 63 16.05 10.21 11.55
C TYR A 63 16.27 10.66 10.09
N LEU A 64 17.22 11.58 9.84
CA LEU A 64 17.57 11.99 8.48
C LEU A 64 18.29 10.86 7.74
N ASP A 65 19.16 10.12 8.42
CA ASP A 65 19.84 8.96 7.84
C ASP A 65 18.83 7.85 7.51
N THR A 66 17.85 7.60 8.39
CA THR A 66 16.76 6.64 8.09
C THR A 66 15.91 7.08 6.89
N LEU A 67 15.60 8.37 6.79
CA LEU A 67 14.86 8.93 5.66
C LEU A 67 15.63 8.75 4.35
N GLU A 68 16.93 9.05 4.36
CA GLU A 68 17.79 8.94 3.18
C GLU A 68 18.02 7.47 2.79
N ALA A 69 18.22 6.57 3.76
CA ALA A 69 18.30 5.14 3.51
C ALA A 69 17.01 4.61 2.86
N LEU A 70 15.83 5.05 3.32
CA LEU A 70 14.55 4.68 2.73
C LEU A 70 14.40 5.22 1.31
N ARG A 71 14.76 6.48 1.07
CA ARG A 71 14.77 7.07 -0.27
C ARG A 71 15.68 6.31 -1.21
N SER A 72 16.91 6.03 -0.75
CA SER A 72 17.87 5.28 -1.54
C SER A 72 17.34 3.89 -1.88
N LEU A 73 16.83 3.16 -0.88
CA LEU A 73 16.22 1.85 -1.09
C LEU A 73 15.12 1.89 -2.18
N LEU A 74 14.23 2.88 -2.12
CA LEU A 74 13.07 2.91 -3.02
C LEU A 74 13.45 3.32 -4.46
N TRP A 75 14.37 4.27 -4.64
CA TRP A 75 14.53 4.97 -5.93
C TRP A 75 15.90 4.88 -6.59
N THR A 76 16.92 4.33 -5.93
CA THR A 76 18.27 4.19 -6.54
C THR A 76 18.47 2.81 -7.14
N LYS A 77 19.47 2.68 -8.03
CA LYS A 77 19.82 1.43 -8.69
C LYS A 77 20.42 0.40 -7.74
N GLU A 78 21.01 0.88 -6.66
CA GLU A 78 21.58 0.07 -5.60
C GLU A 78 20.49 -0.48 -4.66
N GLY A 79 19.31 0.16 -4.63
CA GLY A 79 18.09 -0.33 -4.01
C GLY A 79 17.20 -1.08 -5.01
N TRP A 80 15.93 -0.69 -5.08
CA TRP A 80 14.91 -1.30 -5.94
C TRP A 80 14.62 -0.52 -7.22
N ALA A 81 15.20 0.66 -7.43
CA ALA A 81 15.07 1.46 -8.65
C ALA A 81 13.61 1.69 -9.11
N LEU A 82 12.67 1.87 -8.18
CA LEU A 82 11.26 1.91 -8.49
C LEU A 82 10.91 3.13 -9.34
N ASN A 83 10.15 2.90 -10.40
CA ASN A 83 9.56 3.93 -11.24
C ASN A 83 8.11 4.19 -10.84
N PHE A 84 7.67 5.42 -10.98
CA PHE A 84 6.26 5.74 -10.77
C PHE A 84 5.44 5.31 -11.98
N ALA A 85 4.38 4.55 -11.75
CA ALA A 85 3.52 3.98 -12.80
C ALA A 85 2.66 5.03 -13.54
N GLY A 86 2.65 6.29 -13.07
CA GLY A 86 1.79 7.37 -13.58
C GLY A 86 0.59 7.62 -12.69
N GLU A 87 -0.27 8.57 -13.04
CA GLU A 87 -1.47 8.94 -12.25
C GLU A 87 -2.72 8.16 -12.70
N GLY A 88 -3.74 8.08 -11.84
CA GLY A 88 -5.03 7.50 -12.20
C GLY A 88 -4.97 5.98 -12.44
N ALA A 89 -5.56 5.52 -13.55
CA ALA A 89 -5.69 4.08 -13.85
C ALA A 89 -4.35 3.33 -13.84
N SER A 90 -3.28 3.96 -14.31
CA SER A 90 -1.95 3.34 -14.37
C SER A 90 -1.36 3.04 -12.99
N SER A 91 -1.76 3.79 -11.96
CA SER A 91 -1.31 3.60 -10.56
C SER A 91 -2.11 2.57 -9.77
N VAL A 92 -3.23 2.07 -10.32
CA VAL A 92 -4.16 1.19 -9.60
C VAL A 92 -4.24 -0.23 -10.16
N HIS A 93 -3.40 -0.56 -11.14
CA HIS A 93 -3.25 -1.93 -11.60
C HIS A 93 -2.56 -2.82 -10.55
N PRO A 94 -2.79 -4.14 -10.53
CA PRO A 94 -2.23 -5.03 -9.52
C PRO A 94 -0.70 -5.00 -9.47
N GLU A 95 -0.04 -4.86 -10.63
CA GLU A 95 1.42 -4.74 -10.73
C GLU A 95 1.98 -3.48 -10.05
N ALA A 96 1.14 -2.45 -9.88
CA ALA A 96 1.50 -1.17 -9.27
C ALA A 96 1.01 -1.03 -7.81
N ILE A 97 0.23 -2.00 -7.31
CA ILE A 97 -0.31 -2.03 -5.93
C ILE A 97 0.38 -3.10 -5.09
N PHE A 98 0.53 -4.32 -5.62
CA PHE A 98 1.01 -5.45 -4.83
C PHE A 98 2.53 -5.41 -4.63
N PRO A 99 3.04 -5.46 -3.38
CA PRO A 99 4.47 -5.31 -3.10
C PRO A 99 5.37 -6.31 -3.84
N LEU A 100 4.98 -7.59 -3.91
CA LEU A 100 5.81 -8.61 -4.57
C LEU A 100 5.87 -8.40 -6.08
N ARG A 101 4.83 -7.82 -6.68
CA ARG A 101 4.80 -7.48 -8.11
C ARG A 101 5.57 -6.20 -8.40
N ILE A 102 5.47 -5.21 -7.52
CA ILE A 102 6.25 -3.97 -7.60
C ILE A 102 7.74 -4.30 -7.61
N LEU A 103 8.20 -5.15 -6.69
CA LEU A 103 9.60 -5.59 -6.63
C LEU A 103 10.07 -6.34 -7.88
N LYS A 104 9.15 -6.95 -8.64
CA LYS A 104 9.46 -7.68 -9.87
C LYS A 104 9.43 -6.80 -11.13
N ARG A 105 8.68 -5.69 -11.10
CA ARG A 105 8.38 -4.84 -12.26
C ARG A 105 9.01 -3.46 -12.18
N ASP A 106 9.59 -3.12 -11.03
CA ASP A 106 10.18 -1.82 -10.72
C ASP A 106 9.22 -0.67 -11.01
N SER A 107 7.91 -0.88 -10.80
CA SER A 107 6.85 0.08 -11.13
C SER A 107 5.78 0.09 -10.05
N SER A 108 5.44 1.28 -9.56
CA SER A 108 4.52 1.44 -8.42
C SER A 108 3.59 2.65 -8.56
N GLY A 109 2.37 2.49 -8.08
CA GLY A 109 1.47 3.60 -7.77
C GLY A 109 1.75 4.16 -6.37
N CYS A 110 1.16 5.30 -6.02
CA CYS A 110 1.44 5.95 -4.74
C CYS A 110 1.07 5.05 -3.55
N LEU A 111 -0.04 4.32 -3.65
CA LEU A 111 -0.49 3.40 -2.60
C LEU A 111 0.35 2.13 -2.52
N GLY A 112 0.76 1.55 -3.65
CA GLY A 112 1.63 0.39 -3.66
C GLY A 112 3.02 0.70 -3.11
N LEU A 113 3.60 1.84 -3.51
CA LEU A 113 4.85 2.33 -2.96
C LEU A 113 4.73 2.60 -1.45
N ALA A 114 3.64 3.24 -1.01
CA ALA A 114 3.41 3.48 0.40
C ALA A 114 3.31 2.15 1.19
N TRP A 115 2.59 1.15 0.67
CA TRP A 115 2.50 -0.16 1.29
C TRP A 115 3.88 -0.84 1.39
N LEU A 116 4.65 -0.87 0.31
CA LEU A 116 6.00 -1.43 0.31
C LEU A 116 6.93 -0.72 1.31
N ALA A 117 6.89 0.61 1.37
CA ALA A 117 7.65 1.38 2.36
C ALA A 117 7.21 1.09 3.82
N MET A 118 5.91 0.91 4.05
CA MET A 118 5.37 0.52 5.36
C MET A 118 5.82 -0.89 5.77
N MET A 119 6.04 -1.82 4.82
CA MET A 119 6.63 -3.12 5.13
C MET A 119 8.08 -3.00 5.61
N VAL A 120 8.86 -2.08 5.03
CA VAL A 120 10.24 -1.79 5.48
C VAL A 120 10.21 -1.19 6.88
N ALA A 121 9.34 -0.20 7.11
CA ALA A 121 9.16 0.41 8.42
C ALA A 121 8.74 -0.60 9.50
N GLU A 122 7.89 -1.56 9.15
CA GLU A 122 7.48 -2.66 10.03
C GLU A 122 8.63 -3.64 10.33
N SER A 123 9.44 -3.98 9.32
CA SER A 123 10.62 -4.86 9.44
C SER A 123 11.72 -4.25 10.31
N GLU A 124 11.95 -2.94 10.14
CA GLU A 124 13.06 -2.23 10.76
C GLU A 124 12.64 -1.36 11.95
N HIS A 125 11.37 -1.52 12.37
CA HIS A 125 10.80 -0.94 13.58
C HIS A 125 10.90 0.59 13.71
N PHE A 126 10.65 1.35 12.63
CA PHE A 126 10.58 2.81 12.67
C PHE A 126 9.18 3.37 12.35
N GLY A 127 8.86 4.54 12.91
CA GLY A 127 7.53 5.16 12.86
C GLY A 127 7.25 5.91 11.55
N LEU A 128 7.05 5.19 10.44
CA LEU A 128 6.59 5.77 9.17
C LEU A 128 5.07 5.96 9.17
N GLU A 129 4.60 7.07 8.60
CA GLU A 129 3.18 7.41 8.52
C GLU A 129 2.73 7.48 7.05
N VAL A 130 1.51 7.03 6.78
CA VAL A 130 0.82 7.27 5.50
C VAL A 130 -0.22 8.35 5.72
N ILE A 131 -0.15 9.41 4.90
CA ILE A 131 -1.10 10.52 4.92
C ILE A 131 -1.96 10.45 3.66
N LEU A 132 -3.27 10.40 3.85
CA LEU A 132 -4.23 10.52 2.75
C LEU A 132 -4.31 11.98 2.33
N LEU A 133 -4.27 12.20 1.02
CA LEU A 133 -4.62 13.45 0.36
C LEU A 133 -5.73 13.12 -0.66
N PRO A 134 -6.45 14.13 -1.18
CA PRO A 134 -7.46 13.87 -2.19
C PRO A 134 -6.88 13.11 -3.40
N SER A 135 -7.37 11.88 -3.60
CA SER A 135 -6.93 10.96 -4.66
C SER A 135 -5.44 10.57 -4.62
N HIS A 136 -4.74 10.75 -3.51
CA HIS A 136 -3.30 10.50 -3.41
C HIS A 136 -2.89 10.07 -2.00
N VAL A 137 -1.78 9.34 -1.87
CA VAL A 137 -1.18 9.08 -0.56
C VAL A 137 0.28 9.49 -0.58
N VAL A 138 0.74 10.04 0.53
CA VAL A 138 2.13 10.42 0.75
C VAL A 138 2.64 9.78 2.02
N LEU A 139 3.96 9.63 2.10
CA LEU A 139 4.63 9.15 3.30
C LEU A 139 5.06 10.34 4.15
N ARG A 140 5.11 10.17 5.48
CA ARG A 140 5.64 11.16 6.41
C ARG A 140 6.50 10.48 7.48
N TYR A 141 7.67 11.04 7.75
CA TYR A 141 8.58 10.56 8.79
C TYR A 141 9.17 11.74 9.54
N HIS A 142 8.97 11.80 10.88
CA HIS A 142 9.36 12.96 11.71
C HIS A 142 8.94 14.32 11.13
N GLY A 143 7.72 14.40 10.57
CA GLY A 143 7.18 15.63 9.96
C GLY A 143 7.68 15.94 8.55
N VAL A 144 8.62 15.16 8.01
CA VAL A 144 9.12 15.29 6.63
C VAL A 144 8.27 14.44 5.70
N TYR A 145 7.68 15.05 4.69
CA TYR A 145 6.86 14.35 3.68
C TYR A 145 7.73 13.75 2.57
N MET A 146 7.25 12.68 1.95
CA MET A 146 7.84 12.08 0.75
C MET A 146 6.77 11.80 -0.29
N GLU A 147 6.90 12.43 -1.45
CA GLU A 147 6.03 12.20 -2.62
C GLU A 147 6.43 10.93 -3.39
N PRO A 148 5.56 9.92 -3.49
CA PRO A 148 5.84 8.71 -4.26
C PRO A 148 6.13 8.98 -5.75
N ASN A 149 5.45 9.97 -6.33
CA ASN A 149 5.53 10.29 -7.76
C ASN A 149 6.67 11.26 -8.12
N LEU A 150 7.43 11.73 -7.14
CA LEU A 150 8.56 12.65 -7.31
C LEU A 150 9.79 12.16 -6.56
N ASN A 151 9.99 10.84 -6.51
CA ASN A 151 11.15 10.20 -5.91
C ASN A 151 11.45 10.68 -4.47
N GLY A 152 10.39 10.86 -3.68
CA GLY A 152 10.50 11.29 -2.29
C GLY A 152 10.72 12.80 -2.09
N TYR A 153 10.54 13.63 -3.13
CA TYR A 153 10.51 15.08 -2.99
C TYR A 153 9.55 15.50 -1.87
N SER A 154 9.97 16.48 -1.07
CA SER A 154 9.23 16.93 0.10
C SER A 154 8.62 18.30 -0.17
N TYR A 155 7.29 18.35 -0.26
CA TYR A 155 6.55 19.60 -0.13
C TYR A 155 6.28 19.91 1.34
N THR A 156 6.17 21.20 1.65
CA THR A 156 5.59 21.67 2.89
C THR A 156 4.08 21.38 2.94
N GLU A 157 3.51 21.29 4.14
CA GLU A 157 2.06 21.09 4.30
C GLU A 157 1.24 22.18 3.59
N ASN A 158 1.71 23.42 3.59
CA ASN A 158 1.05 24.54 2.91
C ASN A 158 1.04 24.39 1.39
N GLU A 159 2.13 23.86 0.81
CA GLU A 159 2.19 23.56 -0.62
C GLU A 159 1.21 22.43 -0.99
N TYR A 160 1.14 21.37 -0.18
CA TYR A 160 0.14 20.33 -0.36
C TYR A 160 -1.30 20.87 -0.25
N LYS A 161 -1.59 21.72 0.74
CA LYS A 161 -2.92 22.36 0.90
C LYS A 161 -3.31 23.15 -0.35
N LYS A 162 -2.36 23.87 -0.95
CA LYS A 162 -2.58 24.60 -2.20
C LYS A 162 -2.79 23.65 -3.39
N LYS A 163 -1.94 22.62 -3.51
CA LYS A 163 -1.98 21.62 -4.61
C LYS A 163 -3.32 20.88 -4.64
N TYR A 164 -3.83 20.47 -3.48
CA TYR A 164 -5.05 19.66 -3.35
C TYR A 164 -6.31 20.45 -2.95
N ALA A 165 -6.28 21.79 -3.00
CA ALA A 165 -7.37 22.64 -2.53
C ALA A 165 -8.76 22.31 -3.12
N LYS A 166 -8.79 21.85 -4.39
CA LYS A 166 -10.02 21.51 -5.13
C LYS A 166 -10.46 20.04 -5.00
N GLY A 167 -9.69 19.22 -4.30
CA GLY A 167 -9.97 17.79 -4.18
C GLY A 167 -11.15 17.47 -3.25
N PRO A 168 -11.75 16.27 -3.37
CA PRO A 168 -12.77 15.81 -2.43
C PRO A 168 -12.14 15.48 -1.08
N TRP A 169 -12.29 16.37 -0.11
CA TRP A 169 -11.84 16.15 1.26
C TRP A 169 -12.75 15.16 1.98
N THR A 170 -12.14 14.14 2.57
CA THR A 170 -12.80 13.02 3.25
C THR A 170 -12.80 13.17 4.77
N GLY A 171 -12.03 14.12 5.32
CA GLY A 171 -11.86 14.34 6.76
C GLY A 171 -10.72 13.52 7.39
N PHE A 172 -10.07 12.68 6.58
CA PHE A 172 -8.91 11.87 6.94
C PHE A 172 -7.59 12.50 6.54
N GLU A 173 -7.62 13.60 5.79
CA GLU A 173 -6.41 14.26 5.34
C GLU A 173 -5.59 14.81 6.52
N TRP A 174 -4.27 14.83 6.35
CA TRP A 174 -3.28 15.30 7.34
C TRP A 174 -3.15 14.46 8.61
N LYS A 175 -3.97 13.41 8.76
CA LYS A 175 -3.91 12.46 9.87
C LYS A 175 -3.18 11.20 9.40
N PRO A 176 -2.27 10.63 10.21
CA PRO A 176 -1.73 9.31 9.95
C PRO A 176 -2.84 8.28 9.85
N LEU A 177 -2.87 7.55 8.73
CA LEU A 177 -3.75 6.40 8.61
C LEU A 177 -3.22 5.25 9.46
N THR A 178 -4.13 4.54 10.12
CA THR A 178 -3.82 3.28 10.78
C THR A 178 -3.54 2.18 9.76
N ARG A 179 -2.85 1.10 10.19
CA ARG A 179 -2.62 -0.09 9.36
C ARG A 179 -3.91 -0.61 8.71
N LYS A 180 -4.98 -0.68 9.51
CA LYS A 180 -6.30 -1.13 9.06
C LYS A 180 -6.81 -0.24 7.92
N GLN A 181 -6.71 1.07 8.06
CA GLN A 181 -7.16 2.02 7.03
C GLN A 181 -6.33 1.94 5.75
N ILE A 182 -5.01 1.79 5.85
CA ILE A 182 -4.11 1.64 4.68
C ILE A 182 -4.48 0.38 3.90
N LEU A 183 -4.58 -0.77 4.57
CA LEU A 183 -5.01 -2.01 3.94
C LEU A 183 -6.44 -1.90 3.38
N GLY A 184 -7.33 -1.17 4.05
CA GLY A 184 -8.66 -0.86 3.53
C GLY A 184 -8.64 -0.07 2.20
N LEU A 185 -7.75 0.92 2.08
CA LEU A 185 -7.54 1.65 0.81
C LEU A 185 -6.94 0.76 -0.27
N VAL A 186 -6.02 -0.15 0.08
CA VAL A 186 -5.45 -1.12 -0.87
C VAL A 186 -6.55 -2.00 -1.44
N ALA A 187 -7.36 -2.61 -0.57
CA ALA A 187 -8.51 -3.42 -0.98
C ALA A 187 -9.50 -2.62 -1.83
N PHE A 188 -9.77 -1.35 -1.47
CA PHE A 188 -10.62 -0.47 -2.27
C PHE A 188 -10.07 -0.26 -3.70
N ASN A 189 -8.77 -0.02 -3.86
CA ASN A 189 -8.16 0.18 -5.19
C ASN A 189 -8.17 -1.11 -6.04
N LEU A 190 -7.92 -2.27 -5.42
CA LEU A 190 -8.06 -3.58 -6.09
C LEU A 190 -9.52 -3.85 -6.52
N GLY A 191 -10.48 -3.39 -5.73
CA GLY A 191 -11.90 -3.39 -6.11
C GLY A 191 -12.18 -2.52 -7.34
N ASN A 192 -11.65 -1.29 -7.36
CA ASN A 192 -11.82 -0.36 -8.49
C ASN A 192 -11.25 -0.92 -9.79
N GLU A 193 -10.06 -1.52 -9.70
CA GLU A 193 -9.39 -2.14 -10.84
C GLU A 193 -10.22 -3.29 -11.44
N THR A 194 -10.79 -4.13 -10.57
CA THR A 194 -11.57 -5.30 -11.02
C THR A 194 -13.02 -4.97 -11.36
N LEU A 195 -13.52 -3.77 -11.05
CA LEU A 195 -14.92 -3.38 -11.15
C LEU A 195 -15.52 -3.61 -12.53
N ARG A 196 -14.84 -3.13 -13.59
CA ARG A 196 -15.39 -3.15 -14.95
C ARG A 196 -15.44 -4.55 -15.56
N GLN A 197 -14.43 -5.38 -15.27
CA GLN A 197 -14.26 -6.69 -15.91
C GLN A 197 -14.81 -7.84 -15.06
N HIS A 198 -14.74 -7.70 -13.74
CA HIS A 198 -15.04 -8.74 -12.76
C HIS A 198 -15.82 -8.18 -11.56
N PRO A 199 -17.06 -7.67 -11.75
CA PRO A 199 -17.84 -7.01 -10.69
C PRO A 199 -18.06 -7.89 -9.44
N ARG A 200 -18.19 -9.22 -9.60
CA ARG A 200 -18.26 -10.15 -8.46
C ARG A 200 -16.97 -10.16 -7.62
N MET A 201 -15.82 -10.05 -8.26
CA MET A 201 -14.53 -9.96 -7.57
C MET A 201 -14.38 -8.60 -6.88
N ALA A 202 -14.78 -7.52 -7.56
CA ALA A 202 -14.77 -6.17 -7.00
C ALA A 202 -15.59 -6.10 -5.71
N LEU A 203 -16.77 -6.73 -5.65
CA LEU A 203 -17.57 -6.80 -4.42
C LEU A 203 -16.83 -7.44 -3.25
N LYS A 204 -16.06 -8.51 -3.47
CA LYS A 204 -15.26 -9.15 -2.42
C LYS A 204 -14.19 -8.19 -1.89
N TRP A 205 -13.51 -7.48 -2.79
CA TRP A 205 -12.54 -6.46 -2.41
C TRP A 205 -13.18 -5.31 -1.63
N TYR A 206 -14.36 -4.84 -2.04
CA TYR A 206 -15.08 -3.80 -1.31
C TYR A 206 -15.59 -4.29 0.05
N ASP A 207 -15.92 -5.57 0.21
CA ASP A 207 -16.28 -6.13 1.52
C ASP A 207 -15.07 -6.12 2.47
N ILE A 208 -13.87 -6.49 1.98
CA ILE A 208 -12.61 -6.39 2.74
C ILE A 208 -12.35 -4.92 3.08
N ALA A 209 -12.40 -4.02 2.09
CA ALA A 209 -12.20 -2.59 2.28
C ALA A 209 -13.16 -2.03 3.34
N LYS A 210 -14.45 -2.39 3.29
CA LYS A 210 -15.46 -1.94 4.25
C LYS A 210 -15.18 -2.46 5.66
N SER A 211 -14.69 -3.69 5.80
CA SER A 211 -14.33 -4.25 7.10
C SER A 211 -13.15 -3.50 7.74
N TYR A 212 -12.28 -2.93 6.90
CA TYR A 212 -11.03 -2.30 7.30
C TYR A 212 -11.13 -0.78 7.46
N PHE A 213 -11.84 -0.11 6.57
CA PHE A 213 -12.01 1.34 6.57
C PHE A 213 -13.46 1.74 6.26
N PRO A 214 -14.42 1.41 7.14
CA PRO A 214 -15.84 1.58 6.85
C PRO A 214 -16.27 3.03 6.61
N GLU A 215 -15.54 3.99 7.15
CA GLU A 215 -15.82 5.43 7.05
C GLU A 215 -15.38 6.04 5.71
N TYR A 216 -14.55 5.35 4.93
CA TYR A 216 -14.08 5.90 3.66
C TYR A 216 -15.23 5.91 2.62
N PRO A 217 -15.68 7.10 2.15
CA PRO A 217 -16.95 7.22 1.41
C PRO A 217 -16.99 6.43 0.09
N GLY A 218 -15.86 6.34 -0.61
CA GLY A 218 -15.77 5.70 -1.93
C GLY A 218 -16.16 4.21 -1.92
N ILE A 219 -15.98 3.51 -0.79
CA ILE A 219 -16.27 2.07 -0.70
C ILE A 219 -17.76 1.79 -0.89
N SER A 220 -18.64 2.51 -0.18
CA SER A 220 -20.09 2.28 -0.28
C SER A 220 -20.58 2.58 -1.70
N ILE A 221 -20.11 3.68 -2.30
CA ILE A 221 -20.49 4.12 -3.65
C ILE A 221 -20.09 3.07 -4.69
N ASN A 222 -18.82 2.64 -4.70
CA ASN A 222 -18.35 1.72 -5.74
C ASN A 222 -18.88 0.30 -5.55
N ARG A 223 -19.23 -0.08 -4.32
CA ARG A 223 -19.93 -1.34 -4.03
C ARG A 223 -21.33 -1.36 -4.62
N GLU A 224 -22.05 -0.23 -4.62
CA GLU A 224 -23.36 -0.12 -5.26
C GLU A 224 -23.23 -0.24 -6.78
N ILE A 225 -22.29 0.48 -7.40
CA ILE A 225 -21.98 0.35 -8.83
C ILE A 225 -21.67 -1.10 -9.23
N ALA A 226 -20.91 -1.82 -8.39
CA ALA A 226 -20.58 -3.23 -8.64
C ALA A 226 -21.79 -4.16 -8.54
N ARG A 227 -22.78 -3.85 -7.69
CA ARG A 227 -24.04 -4.62 -7.60
C ARG A 227 -24.90 -4.37 -8.83
N ASP A 228 -25.02 -3.12 -9.24
CA ASP A 228 -25.81 -2.75 -10.41
C ASP A 228 -25.26 -3.41 -11.69
N ALA A 229 -23.94 -3.52 -11.82
CA ALA A 229 -23.30 -4.21 -12.95
C ALA A 229 -23.52 -5.74 -12.99
N LEU A 230 -24.12 -6.34 -11.94
CA LEU A 230 -24.46 -7.77 -11.90
C LEU A 230 -25.94 -8.07 -12.21
N ASN A 231 -26.77 -7.03 -12.24
CA ASN A 231 -28.19 -7.10 -12.56
C ASN A 231 -28.41 -6.86 -14.07
#